data_AF-A0A3D5E5S0-F1
#
_entry.id   AF-A0A3D5E5S0-F1
#
_cell.length_a   1.000
_cell.length_b   1.000
_cell.length_c   1.000
_cell.angle_alpha   90.00
_cell.angle_beta   90.00
_cell.angle_gamma   90.00
#
_symmetry.space_group_name_H-M   'P 1'
#
loop_
_entity.id
_entity.type
_entity.pdbx_description
1 polymer ?
#
loop_
_entity_poly.entity_id
_entity_poly.type
_entity_poly.pdbx_seq_one_letter_code
_entity_poly.pdbx_strand_id
1 'polypeptide(L)'
;CYCGKYKNIRYRGITCDKCGVEVTRSSVRRERMGHITLAAPVAHVWYARRVPSYMGLLLDVSRKDLDRVLYFAQYMVTNVDEEAREKALN
;
A
#
# COMPACT_ATOMS: atom_id res chain seq x y z
N CYS A 1 -22.58 12.76 16.23
CA CYS A 1 -21.53 13.39 15.40
C CYS A 1 -20.53 14.12 16.29
N TYR A 2 -19.29 14.27 15.81
CA TYR A 2 -18.21 14.99 16.49
C TYR A 2 -18.56 16.44 16.89
N CYS A 3 -19.17 17.23 15.99
CA CYS A 3 -19.49 18.64 16.28
C CYS A 3 -20.72 18.88 17.17
N GLY A 4 -21.43 17.82 17.59
CA GLY A 4 -22.60 17.95 18.45
C GLY A 4 -23.93 18.34 17.77
N LYS A 5 -23.97 18.66 16.47
CA LYS A 5 -25.22 18.97 15.71
C LYS A 5 -26.28 17.87 15.84
N TYR A 6 -25.86 16.60 15.78
CA TYR A 6 -26.73 15.43 15.88
C TYR A 6 -26.26 14.48 17.02
N LYS A 7 -27.14 14.22 18.00
CA LYS A 7 -26.87 13.42 19.22
C LYS A 7 -27.88 12.30 19.54
N ASN A 8 -29.13 12.39 19.05
CA ASN A 8 -30.21 11.46 19.41
C ASN A 8 -30.44 10.37 18.35
N ILE A 9 -31.06 9.26 18.75
CA ILE A 9 -31.35 8.11 17.87
C ILE A 9 -32.24 8.45 16.68
N ARG A 10 -33.04 9.53 16.76
CA ARG A 10 -33.87 10.05 15.66
C ARG A 10 -33.08 10.42 14.41
N TYR A 11 -31.78 10.70 14.56
CA TYR A 11 -30.90 11.08 13.45
C TYR A 11 -30.06 9.92 12.92
N ARG A 12 -30.39 8.67 13.30
CA ARG A 12 -29.66 7.49 12.86
C ARG A 12 -29.65 7.41 11.33
N GLY A 13 -28.46 7.19 10.75
CA GLY A 13 -28.26 7.10 9.30
C GLY A 13 -27.97 8.44 8.61
N ILE A 14 -28.03 9.57 9.33
CA ILE A 14 -27.67 10.88 8.78
C ILE A 14 -26.17 11.12 8.91
N THR A 15 -25.55 11.54 7.80
CA THR A 15 -24.17 12.04 7.77
C THR A 15 -24.17 13.54 8.03
N CYS A 16 -23.34 14.00 8.96
CA CYS A 16 -23.35 15.41 9.34
C CYS A 16 -22.60 16.29 8.34
N ASP A 17 -23.27 17.31 7.80
CA ASP A 17 -22.69 18.27 6.84
C ASP A 17 -21.47 19.03 7.38
N LYS A 18 -21.41 19.28 8.69
CA LYS A 18 -20.30 20.04 9.31
C LYS A 18 -19.09 19.15 9.64
N CYS A 19 -19.32 17.90 10.05
CA CYS A 19 -18.27 17.05 10.60
C CYS A 19 -17.98 15.79 9.77
N GLY A 20 -18.78 15.49 8.75
CA GLY A 20 -18.70 14.26 7.94
C GLY A 20 -19.03 12.96 8.68
N VAL A 21 -19.31 13.01 10.00
CA VAL A 21 -19.56 11.81 10.80
C VAL A 21 -21.01 11.36 10.64
N GLU A 22 -21.16 10.12 10.20
CA GLU A 22 -22.43 9.39 10.21
C GLU A 22 -22.90 9.09 11.64
N VAL A 23 -24.17 9.37 11.91
CA VAL A 23 -24.81 9.06 13.19
C VAL A 23 -25.27 7.60 13.19
N THR A 24 -24.46 6.73 13.79
CA THR A 24 -24.77 5.31 13.96
C THR A 24 -24.28 4.82 15.33
N ARG A 25 -24.47 3.53 15.63
CA ARG A 25 -23.97 2.92 16.87
C ARG A 25 -22.45 2.96 16.88
N SER A 26 -21.85 3.19 18.06
CA SER A 26 -20.40 3.22 18.22
C SER A 26 -19.71 1.90 17.88
N SER A 27 -20.44 0.79 17.82
CA SER A 27 -19.95 -0.53 17.44
C SER A 27 -19.26 -0.55 16.07
N VAL A 28 -19.70 0.28 15.12
CA VAL A 28 -19.11 0.31 13.76
C VAL A 28 -17.62 0.70 13.75
N ARG A 29 -17.14 1.37 14.81
CA ARG A 29 -15.71 1.74 14.97
C ARG A 29 -14.80 0.52 15.11
N ARG A 30 -15.36 -0.66 15.38
CA ARG A 30 -14.63 -1.94 15.48
C ARG A 30 -14.54 -2.67 14.13
N GLU A 31 -15.36 -2.30 13.16
CA GLU A 31 -15.50 -3.04 11.89
C GLU A 31 -15.06 -2.21 10.67
N ARG A 32 -15.19 -0.87 10.73
CA ARG A 32 -14.80 0.01 9.63
C ARG A 32 -13.28 0.21 9.62
N MET A 33 -12.65 -0.24 8.54
CA MET A 33 -11.22 -0.07 8.32
C MET A 33 -10.89 1.31 7.75
N GLY A 34 -9.76 1.87 8.18
CA GLY A 34 -9.11 3.00 7.51
C GLY A 34 -7.95 2.51 6.63
N HIS A 35 -7.45 3.37 5.76
CA HIS A 35 -6.22 3.11 5.02
C HIS A 35 -5.41 4.41 4.86
N ILE A 36 -4.12 4.25 4.54
CA ILE A 36 -3.20 5.35 4.25
C ILE A 36 -2.73 5.19 2.81
N THR A 37 -2.88 6.24 2.02
CA THR A 37 -2.30 6.30 0.67
C THR A 37 -0.83 6.68 0.79
N LEU A 38 0.06 5.77 0.39
CA LEU A 38 1.50 6.00 0.44
C LEU A 38 1.96 6.80 -0.78
N ALA A 39 2.96 7.67 -0.59
CA ALA A 39 3.58 8.42 -1.68
C ALA A 39 4.44 7.53 -2.60
N ALA A 40 4.98 6.43 -2.07
CA ALA A 40 5.76 5.45 -2.79
C ALA A 40 5.30 4.03 -2.42
N PRO A 41 5.38 3.06 -3.36
CA PRO A 41 5.04 1.68 -3.07
C PRO A 41 6.04 1.06 -2.08
N VAL A 42 5.55 0.16 -1.24
CA VAL A 42 6.36 -0.55 -0.23
C VAL A 42 6.07 -2.05 -0.33
N ALA A 43 7.11 -2.88 -0.26
CA ALA A 43 6.96 -4.32 -0.22
C ALA A 43 6.60 -4.79 1.19
N HIS A 44 5.62 -5.69 1.30
CA HIS A 44 5.25 -6.27 2.59
C HIS A 44 6.32 -7.28 3.05
N VAL A 45 6.80 -7.13 4.30
CA VAL A 45 7.96 -7.86 4.84
C VAL A 45 7.82 -9.39 4.79
N TRP A 46 6.60 -9.91 4.90
CA TRP A 46 6.33 -11.36 4.83
C TRP A 46 6.67 -11.98 3.47
N TYR A 47 6.57 -11.24 2.37
CA TYR A 47 6.87 -11.77 1.05
C TYR A 47 8.33 -11.53 0.63
N ALA A 48 8.97 -10.49 1.19
CA ALA A 48 10.36 -10.16 0.91
C ALA A 48 11.35 -10.96 1.77
N ARG A 49 11.19 -10.96 3.12
CA ARG A 49 12.21 -11.46 4.07
C ARG A 49 11.99 -12.89 4.56
N ARG A 50 10.82 -13.49 4.34
CA ARG A 50 10.55 -14.89 4.71
C ARG A 50 11.48 -15.82 3.94
N VAL A 51 11.77 -16.99 4.52
CA VAL A 51 12.52 -18.07 3.87
C VAL A 51 11.56 -19.21 3.54
N PRO A 52 11.43 -19.63 2.27
CA PRO A 52 11.95 -18.97 1.08
C PRO A 52 11.25 -17.62 0.83
N SER A 53 11.93 -16.70 0.13
CA SER A 53 11.32 -15.41 -0.25
C SER A 53 10.37 -15.67 -1.42
N TYR A 54 9.08 -15.42 -1.22
CA TYR A 54 8.09 -15.58 -2.28
C TYR A 54 8.36 -14.62 -3.45
N MET A 55 8.80 -13.39 -3.14
CA MET A 55 9.19 -12.42 -4.16
C MET A 55 10.46 -12.86 -4.91
N GLY A 56 11.46 -13.37 -4.18
CA GLY A 56 12.68 -13.87 -4.80
C GLY A 56 12.41 -15.06 -5.75
N LEU A 57 11.54 -15.99 -5.33
CA LEU A 57 11.13 -17.13 -6.16
C LEU A 57 10.38 -16.70 -7.41
N LEU A 58 9.48 -15.70 -7.31
CA LEU A 58 8.68 -15.24 -8.44
C LEU A 58 9.52 -14.52 -9.51
N LEU A 59 10.52 -13.75 -9.06
CA LEU A 59 11.37 -12.94 -9.94
C LEU A 59 12.66 -13.66 -10.37
N ASP A 60 12.90 -14.87 -9.86
CA ASP A 60 14.16 -15.60 -9.99
C ASP A 60 15.39 -14.78 -9.54
N VAL A 61 15.23 -14.03 -8.44
CA VAL A 61 16.28 -13.18 -7.85
C VAL A 61 16.66 -13.70 -6.48
N SER A 62 17.95 -13.68 -6.17
CA SER A 62 18.44 -14.04 -4.85
C SER A 62 17.85 -13.11 -3.79
N ARG A 63 17.50 -13.66 -2.61
CA ARG A 63 16.99 -12.84 -1.49
C ARG A 63 17.92 -11.67 -1.15
N LYS A 64 19.24 -11.90 -1.24
CA LYS A 64 20.25 -10.89 -0.90
C LYS A 64 20.20 -9.72 -1.87
N ASP A 65 20.02 -9.97 -3.16
CA ASP A 65 19.97 -8.92 -4.17
C ASP A 65 18.62 -8.18 -4.12
N LEU A 66 17.52 -8.91 -3.85
CA LEU A 66 16.23 -8.29 -3.60
C LEU A 66 16.26 -7.35 -2.39
N ASP A 67 16.85 -7.77 -1.26
CA ASP A 67 17.00 -6.93 -0.08
C ASP A 67 17.82 -5.66 -0.40
N ARG A 68 18.90 -5.76 -1.20
CA ARG A 68 19.70 -4.59 -1.61
C ARG A 68 18.89 -3.58 -2.43
N VAL A 69 18.01 -4.05 -3.33
CA VAL A 69 17.15 -3.16 -4.12
C VAL A 69 16.09 -2.51 -3.24
N LEU A 70 15.45 -3.28 -2.34
CA LEU A 70 14.40 -2.78 -1.44
C LEU A 70 14.91 -1.72 -0.45
N TYR A 71 16.15 -1.85 0.01
CA TYR A 71 16.79 -0.87 0.89
C TYR A 71 17.59 0.20 0.13
N PHE A 72 17.36 0.36 -1.17
CA PHE A 72 17.98 1.39 -2.00
C PHE A 72 19.52 1.35 -2.02
N ALA A 73 20.11 0.18 -1.81
CA ALA A 73 21.57 -0.03 -1.87
C ALA A 73 22.06 -0.30 -3.31
N GLN A 74 21.20 -0.85 -4.17
CA GLN A 74 21.50 -1.12 -5.57
C GLN A 74 20.28 -0.86 -6.46
N TYR A 75 20.54 -0.49 -7.72
CA TYR A 75 19.51 -0.38 -8.74
C TYR A 75 19.28 -1.74 -9.42
N MET A 76 18.06 -1.97 -9.91
CA MET A 76 17.70 -3.11 -10.73
C MET A 76 17.20 -2.60 -12.07
N VAL A 77 17.78 -3.09 -13.16
CA VAL A 77 17.34 -2.75 -14.51
C VAL A 77 15.98 -3.41 -14.76
N THR A 78 14.97 -2.61 -15.07
CA THR A 78 13.61 -3.10 -15.31
C THR A 78 13.35 -3.43 -16.78
N ASN A 79 14.04 -2.75 -17.70
CA ASN A 79 13.89 -2.95 -19.14
C ASN A 79 15.18 -2.52 -19.87
N VAL A 80 15.47 -3.18 -20.99
CA VAL A 80 16.57 -2.85 -21.90
C VAL A 80 15.99 -2.76 -23.31
N ASP A 81 16.29 -1.67 -24.01
CA ASP A 81 15.93 -1.52 -25.43
C ASP A 81 16.95 -2.29 -26.28
N GLU A 82 16.51 -3.42 -26.82
CA GLU A 82 17.34 -4.34 -27.60
C GLU A 82 17.68 -3.78 -28.99
N GLU A 83 16.77 -3.06 -29.65
CA GLU A 83 17.02 -2.50 -30.98
C GLU A 83 18.06 -1.38 -30.93
N ALA A 84 17.96 -0.50 -29.93
CA ALA A 84 18.95 0.53 -29.70
C ALA A 84 20.31 -0.08 -29.34
N ARG A 85 20.33 -1.18 -28.55
CA ARG A 85 21.55 -1.88 -28.19
C ARG A 85 22.26 -2.47 -29.40
N GLU A 86 21.53 -3.14 -30.30
CA GLU A 86 22.11 -3.73 -31.52
C GLU A 86 22.66 -2.67 -32.47
N LYS A 87 21.99 -1.53 -32.62
CA LYS A 87 22.48 -0.41 -33.45
C LYS A 87 23.74 0.25 -32.90
N ALA A 88 23.97 0.18 -31.59
CA ALA A 88 25.16 0.73 -30.95
C ALA A 88 26.36 -0.24 -30.98
N LEU A 89 26.12 -1.53 -31.18
CA LEU A 89 27.15 -2.57 -31.24
C LEU A 89 27.69 -2.83 -32.66
N ASN A 90 26.91 -2.49 -33.69
CA ASN A 90 27.29 -2.55 -35.10
C ASN A 90 27.79 -1.20 -35.63
#